data_AF-A0A9W9C814-F1
#
_entry.id   AF-A0A9W9C814-F1
#
_cell.length_a   1.000
_cell.length_b   1.000
_cell.length_c   1.000
_cell.angle_alpha   90.00
_cell.angle_beta   90.00
_cell.angle_gamma   90.00
#
_symmetry.space_group_name_H-M   'P 1'
#
loop_
_entity.id
_entity.type
_entity.pdbx_description
1 polymer ?
#
loop_
_entity_poly.entity_id
_entity_poly.type
_entity_poly.pdbx_seq_one_letter_code
_entity_poly.pdbx_strand_id
1 'polypeptide(L)'
;MDKLSIPHPHRPLFLAVNRVVLDYMYGPRYDPSHDYEHIQRVVKYVHELYLAEKAAGRLPQNLDLTTMYLAAMMHDVGETKYLEKNRTQFEVVTEKMLACGASPRLANDVATIAVNVSYTREATASDKTFIHSVIARHPELAFVQDADRLDALGPSGQGGALSAS
;
A
#
# COMPACT_ATOMS: atom_id res chain seq x y z
N MET A 1 -12.16 11.25 3.62
CA MET A 1 -10.78 11.46 4.11
C MET A 1 -10.73 11.98 5.54
N ASP A 2 -11.73 12.73 6.04
CA ASP A 2 -11.75 13.20 7.44
C ASP A 2 -11.87 12.12 8.52
N LYS A 3 -12.16 10.86 8.15
CA LYS A 3 -12.29 9.73 9.08
C LYS A 3 -10.97 9.00 9.36
N LEU A 4 -9.96 9.20 8.51
CA LEU A 4 -8.63 8.66 8.75
C LEU A 4 -7.92 9.69 9.63
N SER A 5 -7.43 9.28 10.80
CA SER A 5 -6.71 10.14 11.76
C SER A 5 -5.34 10.63 11.23
N ILE A 6 -5.31 11.09 9.98
CA ILE A 6 -4.15 11.61 9.27
C ILE A 6 -3.80 12.97 9.89
N PRO A 7 -2.53 13.17 10.30
CA PRO A 7 -2.06 14.47 10.76
C PRO A 7 -2.40 15.57 9.75
N HIS A 8 -2.96 16.69 10.24
CA HIS A 8 -3.30 17.87 9.43
C HIS A 8 -2.23 18.29 8.40
N PRO A 9 -0.92 18.31 8.71
CA PRO A 9 0.10 18.72 7.73
C PRO A 9 0.20 17.78 6.51
N HIS A 10 -0.24 16.53 6.61
CA HIS A 10 -0.12 15.55 5.53
C HIS A 10 -1.37 15.51 4.63
N ARG A 11 -2.47 16.16 5.02
CA ARG A 11 -3.72 16.17 4.23
C ARG A 11 -3.55 16.65 2.78
N PRO A 12 -2.78 17.70 2.48
CA PRO A 12 -2.56 18.12 1.09
C PRO A 12 -1.87 17.05 0.26
N LEU A 13 -0.90 16.33 0.85
CA LEU A 13 -0.21 15.22 0.19
C LEU A 13 -1.17 14.07 -0.10
N PHE A 14 -2.00 13.67 0.87
CA PHE A 14 -3.01 12.62 0.66
C PHE A 14 -4.03 12.98 -0.42
N LEU A 15 -4.46 14.25 -0.49
CA LEU A 15 -5.36 14.73 -1.54
C LEU A 15 -4.69 14.68 -2.92
N ALA A 16 -3.43 15.14 -3.01
CA ALA A 16 -2.66 15.10 -4.26
C ALA A 16 -2.45 13.65 -4.74
N VAL A 17 -2.06 12.75 -3.84
CA VAL A 17 -1.86 11.33 -4.15
C VAL A 17 -3.18 10.68 -4.58
N ASN A 18 -4.28 10.94 -3.88
CA ASN A 18 -5.58 10.41 -4.29
C ASN A 18 -6.01 10.86 -5.68
N ARG A 19 -5.72 12.12 -6.03
CA ARG A 19 -5.99 12.63 -7.37
C ARG A 19 -5.13 11.92 -8.42
N VAL A 20 -3.85 11.70 -8.14
CA VAL A 20 -2.95 10.96 -9.04
C VAL A 20 -3.42 9.51 -9.21
N VAL A 21 -3.88 8.86 -8.14
CA VAL A 21 -4.43 7.50 -8.20
C VAL A 21 -5.73 7.46 -9.02
N LEU A 22 -6.64 8.41 -8.78
CA LEU A 22 -7.87 8.55 -9.56
C LEU A 22 -7.58 8.76 -11.06
N ASP A 23 -6.71 9.71 -11.39
CA ASP A 23 -6.34 10.00 -12.78
C ASP A 23 -5.62 8.81 -13.44
N TYR A 24 -4.88 8.03 -12.66
CA TYR A 24 -4.21 6.82 -13.14
C TYR A 24 -5.21 5.68 -13.43
N MET A 25 -6.14 5.41 -12.51
CA MET A 25 -7.10 4.31 -12.62
C MET A 25 -8.23 4.60 -13.63
N TYR A 26 -8.67 5.85 -13.76
CA TYR A 26 -9.66 6.26 -14.77
C TYR A 26 -9.03 6.73 -16.10
N GLY A 27 -7.71 6.57 -16.24
CA GLY A 27 -6.99 6.96 -17.45
C GLY A 27 -7.31 6.05 -18.66
N PRO A 28 -7.09 6.53 -19.90
CA PRO A 28 -7.47 5.83 -21.14
C PRO A 28 -6.74 4.50 -21.39
N ARG A 29 -5.78 4.13 -20.53
CA ARG A 29 -5.00 2.89 -20.62
C ARG A 29 -5.49 1.79 -19.68
N TYR A 30 -6.38 2.08 -18.72
CA TYR A 30 -6.80 1.12 -17.68
C TYR A 30 -8.19 0.54 -17.97
N ASP A 31 -8.33 -0.77 -17.72
CA ASP A 31 -9.58 -1.51 -17.82
C ASP A 31 -10.42 -1.27 -16.54
N PRO A 32 -11.73 -0.97 -16.63
CA PRO A 32 -12.64 -0.81 -15.47
C PRO A 32 -12.76 -2.04 -14.55
N SER A 33 -11.98 -3.09 -14.74
CA SER A 33 -11.87 -4.22 -13.80
C SER A 33 -10.86 -3.99 -12.66
N HIS A 34 -9.95 -3.01 -12.79
CA HIS A 34 -9.08 -2.53 -11.72
C HIS A 34 -9.65 -1.22 -11.16
N ASP A 35 -10.69 -1.37 -10.35
CA ASP A 35 -11.46 -0.23 -9.88
C ASP A 35 -10.75 0.49 -8.73
N TYR A 36 -10.79 1.81 -8.77
CA TYR A 36 -10.47 2.67 -7.62
C TYR A 36 -11.20 2.22 -6.33
N GLU A 37 -12.33 1.54 -6.46
CA GLU A 37 -13.04 0.87 -5.37
C GLU A 37 -12.19 -0.19 -4.65
N HIS A 38 -11.38 -0.98 -5.36
CA HIS A 38 -10.44 -1.93 -4.76
C HIS A 38 -9.46 -1.19 -3.83
N ILE A 39 -8.85 -0.11 -4.31
CA ILE A 39 -7.93 0.71 -3.52
C ILE A 39 -8.63 1.28 -2.29
N GLN A 40 -9.88 1.74 -2.44
CA GLN A 40 -10.66 2.24 -1.31
C GLN A 40 -10.96 1.14 -0.27
N ARG A 41 -11.26 -0.08 -0.70
CA ARG A 41 -11.49 -1.23 0.20
C ARG A 41 -10.20 -1.64 0.90
N VAL A 42 -9.07 -1.70 0.20
CA VAL A 42 -7.75 -1.97 0.81
C VAL A 42 -7.41 -0.91 1.85
N VAL A 43 -7.54 0.38 1.54
CA VAL A 43 -7.31 1.47 2.52
C VAL A 43 -8.23 1.33 3.75
N LYS A 44 -9.48 0.93 3.54
CA LYS A 44 -10.41 0.66 4.64
C LYS A 44 -9.96 -0.53 5.49
N TYR A 45 -9.56 -1.65 4.88
CA TYR A 45 -9.08 -2.83 5.61
C TYR A 45 -7.78 -2.55 6.36
N VAL A 46 -6.84 -1.81 5.77
CA VAL A 46 -5.63 -1.32 6.46
C VAL A 46 -6.01 -0.53 7.72
N HIS A 47 -7.01 0.35 7.63
CA HIS A 47 -7.48 1.13 8.78
C HIS A 47 -8.12 0.24 9.86
N GLU A 48 -8.94 -0.73 9.47
CA GLU A 48 -9.58 -1.67 10.40
C GLU A 48 -8.55 -2.56 11.11
N LEU A 49 -7.58 -3.10 10.38
CA LEU A 49 -6.46 -3.86 10.94
C LEU A 49 -5.64 -3.01 11.92
N TYR A 50 -5.35 -1.75 11.56
CA TYR A 50 -4.66 -0.82 12.45
C TYR A 50 -5.44 -0.61 13.77
N LEU A 51 -6.76 -0.39 13.70
CA LEU A 51 -7.58 -0.20 14.89
C LEU A 51 -7.62 -1.46 15.76
N ALA A 52 -7.71 -2.65 15.15
CA ALA A 52 -7.71 -3.92 15.85
C ALA A 52 -6.39 -4.17 16.58
N GLU A 53 -5.24 -4.00 15.90
CA GLU A 53 -3.91 -4.18 16.51
C GLU A 53 -3.61 -3.11 17.56
N LYS A 54 -4.12 -1.89 17.38
CA LYS A 54 -4.08 -0.83 18.40
C LYS A 54 -4.84 -1.21 19.66
N ALA A 55 -6.07 -1.70 19.52
CA ALA A 55 -6.89 -2.13 20.64
C ALA A 55 -6.27 -3.34 21.37
N ALA A 56 -5.59 -4.22 20.64
CA ALA A 56 -4.86 -5.37 21.19
C ALA A 56 -3.50 -4.99 21.81
N GLY A 57 -3.02 -3.75 21.66
CA GLY A 57 -1.72 -3.32 22.17
C GLY A 57 -0.53 -3.95 21.43
N ARG A 58 -0.72 -4.39 20.18
CA ARG A 58 0.28 -5.12 19.36
C ARG A 58 0.88 -4.28 18.24
N LEU A 59 0.70 -2.96 18.26
CA LEU A 59 1.26 -2.09 17.24
C LEU A 59 2.80 -2.15 17.23
N PRO A 60 3.42 -2.30 16.05
CA PRO A 60 4.86 -2.18 15.90
C PRO A 60 5.35 -0.79 16.35
N GLN A 61 6.48 -0.71 17.05
CA GLN A 61 7.02 0.56 17.55
C GLN A 61 7.39 1.55 16.45
N ASN A 62 7.78 1.04 15.27
CA ASN A 62 8.25 1.84 14.13
C ASN A 62 7.17 2.04 13.04
N LEU A 63 5.88 1.83 13.36
CA LEU A 63 4.81 1.96 12.38
C LEU A 63 4.54 3.44 12.03
N ASP A 64 4.75 3.81 10.77
CA ASP A 64 4.38 5.11 10.21
C ASP A 64 3.04 5.03 9.46
N LEU A 65 2.02 5.65 10.05
CA LEU A 65 0.67 5.67 9.46
C LEU A 65 0.60 6.40 8.11
N THR A 66 1.45 7.41 7.92
CA THR A 66 1.46 8.19 6.67
C THR A 66 1.94 7.30 5.53
N THR A 67 3.09 6.66 5.73
CA THR A 67 3.66 5.67 4.80
C THR A 67 2.68 4.53 4.56
N MET A 68 2.04 3.99 5.60
CA MET A 68 1.10 2.88 5.49
C MET A 68 -0.09 3.19 4.58
N TYR A 69 -0.78 4.32 4.80
CA TYR A 69 -1.93 4.67 3.97
C TYR A 69 -1.53 5.09 2.55
N LEU A 70 -0.41 5.81 2.39
CA LEU A 70 0.09 6.19 1.07
C LEU A 70 0.50 4.97 0.25
N ALA A 71 1.15 3.99 0.88
CA ALA A 71 1.48 2.73 0.24
C ALA A 71 0.23 1.94 -0.16
N ALA A 72 -0.78 1.86 0.71
CA ALA A 72 -2.08 1.24 0.37
C ALA A 72 -2.76 1.93 -0.83
N MET A 73 -2.63 3.25 -0.97
CA MET A 73 -3.19 3.97 -2.12
C MET A 73 -2.39 3.77 -3.42
N MET A 74 -1.08 3.57 -3.31
CA MET A 74 -0.16 3.52 -4.45
C MET A 74 0.22 2.09 -4.88
N HIS A 75 -0.18 1.05 -4.14
CA HIS A 75 0.26 -0.33 -4.39
C HIS A 75 -0.12 -0.85 -5.78
N ASP A 76 -1.25 -0.43 -6.32
CA ASP A 76 -1.71 -0.78 -7.67
C ASP A 76 -1.23 0.20 -8.76
N VAL A 77 -0.57 1.31 -8.36
CA VAL A 77 -0.02 2.28 -9.33
C VAL A 77 1.29 1.75 -9.89
N GLY A 78 1.38 1.65 -11.22
CA GLY A 78 2.58 1.16 -11.90
C GLY A 78 2.67 -0.37 -11.95
N GLU A 79 1.57 -1.09 -11.78
CA GLU A 79 1.54 -2.55 -11.95
C GLU A 79 1.90 -2.96 -13.40
N THR A 80 2.64 -4.06 -13.51
CA THR A 80 3.38 -4.56 -14.68
C THR A 80 2.60 -4.71 -15.97
N LYS A 81 1.27 -4.73 -15.91
CA LYS A 81 0.41 -4.86 -17.09
C LYS A 81 0.34 -3.57 -17.94
N TYR A 82 0.72 -2.41 -17.37
CA TYR A 82 0.59 -1.10 -18.03
C TYR A 82 1.89 -0.29 -18.08
N LEU A 83 3.00 -0.86 -17.62
CA LEU A 83 4.32 -0.23 -17.68
C LEU A 83 4.80 -0.14 -19.13
N GLU A 84 5.29 1.05 -19.51
CA GLU A 84 6.10 1.19 -20.71
C GLU A 84 7.32 0.28 -20.58
N LYS A 85 7.65 -0.45 -21.65
CA LYS A 85 8.85 -1.31 -21.71
C LYS A 85 10.03 -0.46 -21.22
N ASN A 86 10.63 -0.80 -20.08
CA ASN A 86 11.80 -0.19 -19.40
C ASN A 86 11.54 0.69 -18.17
N ARG A 87 10.32 0.81 -17.65
CA ARG A 87 10.09 1.44 -16.33
C ARG A 87 9.71 0.38 -15.29
N THR A 88 10.20 0.55 -14.06
CA THR A 88 9.79 -0.27 -12.91
C THR A 88 8.67 0.39 -12.13
N GLN A 89 7.85 -0.41 -11.43
CA GLN A 89 6.81 0.11 -10.54
C GLN A 89 7.40 1.07 -9.50
N PHE A 90 8.57 0.71 -8.95
CA PHE A 90 9.30 1.52 -7.98
C PHE A 90 9.57 2.95 -8.48
N GLU A 91 10.06 3.09 -9.72
CA GLU A 91 10.34 4.39 -10.32
C GLU A 91 9.07 5.22 -10.51
N VAL A 92 7.99 4.59 -11.01
CA VAL A 92 6.72 5.27 -11.26
C VAL A 92 6.09 5.77 -9.95
N VAL A 93 6.07 4.95 -8.91
CA VAL A 93 5.55 5.33 -7.60
C VAL A 93 6.40 6.45 -6.99
N THR A 94 7.74 6.33 -7.06
CA THR A 94 8.65 7.36 -6.54
C THR A 94 8.45 8.69 -7.25
N GLU A 95 8.38 8.70 -8.59
CA GLU A 95 8.20 9.91 -9.40
C GLU A 95 6.87 10.61 -9.08
N LYS A 96 5.78 9.84 -8.99
CA LYS A 96 4.46 10.37 -8.65
C LYS A 96 4.40 10.93 -7.23
N MET A 97 5.01 10.25 -6.27
CA MET A 97 5.07 10.72 -4.88
C MET A 97 5.84 12.03 -4.76
N LEU A 98 6.99 12.14 -5.43
CA LEU A 98 7.77 13.38 -5.49
C LEU A 98 6.98 14.52 -6.13
N ALA A 99 6.26 14.25 -7.23
CA ALA A 99 5.41 15.24 -7.89
C ALA A 99 4.24 15.72 -6.99
N CYS A 100 3.78 14.89 -6.06
CA CYS A 100 2.79 15.25 -5.05
C CYS A 100 3.36 16.07 -3.87
N GLY A 101 4.68 16.31 -3.84
CA GLY A 101 5.36 17.04 -2.78
C GLY A 101 5.82 16.18 -1.59
N ALA A 102 5.89 14.84 -1.76
CA ALA A 102 6.48 13.98 -0.74
C ALA A 102 7.99 14.21 -0.63
N SER A 103 8.55 13.97 0.57
CA SER A 103 10.01 13.94 0.72
C SER A 103 10.61 12.73 -0.02
N PRO A 104 11.87 12.80 -0.49
CA PRO A 104 12.52 11.66 -1.16
C PRO A 104 12.53 10.38 -0.31
N ARG A 105 12.67 10.52 1.01
CA ARG A 105 12.59 9.40 1.94
C ARG A 105 11.20 8.76 1.94
N LEU A 106 10.15 9.56 2.09
CA LEU A 106 8.77 9.07 2.10
C LEU A 106 8.40 8.41 0.75
N ALA A 107 8.83 9.01 -0.36
CA ALA A 107 8.61 8.44 -1.69
C ALA A 107 9.29 7.07 -1.84
N ASN A 108 10.52 6.92 -1.34
CA ASN A 108 11.27 5.66 -1.35
C ASN A 108 10.60 4.58 -0.47
N ASP A 109 10.17 4.95 0.74
CA ASP A 109 9.50 4.04 1.67
C ASP A 109 8.18 3.53 1.07
N VAL A 110 7.37 4.44 0.52
CA VAL A 110 6.09 4.11 -0.15
C VAL A 110 6.31 3.23 -1.38
N ALA A 111 7.29 3.56 -2.23
CA ALA A 111 7.61 2.75 -3.41
C ALA A 111 8.12 1.36 -3.04
N THR A 112 8.94 1.25 -1.99
CA THR A 112 9.43 -0.03 -1.45
C THR A 112 8.27 -0.90 -0.98
N ILE A 113 7.29 -0.34 -0.26
CA ILE A 113 6.14 -1.11 0.20
C ILE A 113 5.28 -1.50 -1.00
N ALA A 114 4.90 -0.54 -1.85
CA ALA A 114 4.02 -0.77 -3.00
C ALA A 114 4.47 -1.94 -3.89
N VAL A 115 5.77 -1.98 -4.27
CA VAL A 115 6.30 -3.06 -5.13
C VAL A 115 6.31 -4.43 -4.45
N ASN A 116 6.38 -4.47 -3.11
CA ASN A 116 6.42 -5.71 -2.36
C ASN A 116 5.02 -6.21 -1.95
N VAL A 117 3.94 -5.43 -2.16
CA VAL A 117 2.57 -5.89 -1.90
C VAL A 117 2.20 -7.00 -2.90
N SER A 118 2.28 -6.70 -4.21
CA SER A 118 1.92 -7.65 -5.27
C SER A 118 2.93 -8.79 -5.41
N TYR A 119 4.20 -8.59 -5.03
CA TYR A 119 5.27 -9.60 -5.11
C TYR A 119 4.98 -10.87 -4.30
N THR A 120 4.21 -10.78 -3.21
CA THR A 120 3.92 -11.95 -2.36
C THR A 120 2.96 -12.97 -2.96
N ARG A 121 2.25 -12.62 -4.04
CA ARG A 121 1.25 -13.50 -4.66
C ARG A 121 1.88 -14.68 -5.42
N GLU A 122 3.14 -14.55 -5.83
CA GLU A 122 3.89 -15.56 -6.60
C GLU A 122 5.17 -16.05 -5.88
N ALA A 123 5.31 -15.71 -4.60
CA ALA A 123 6.56 -15.87 -3.84
C ALA A 123 6.93 -17.33 -3.52
N THR A 124 8.18 -17.68 -3.81
CA THR A 124 8.85 -18.93 -3.40
C THR A 124 9.26 -18.89 -1.91
N ALA A 125 9.77 -20.01 -1.36
CA ALA A 125 10.25 -20.06 0.02
C ALA A 125 11.39 -19.06 0.30
N SER A 126 12.25 -18.80 -0.69
CA SER A 126 13.35 -17.83 -0.60
C SER A 126 12.84 -16.38 -0.54
N ASP A 127 11.75 -16.10 -1.26
CA ASP A 127 11.13 -14.78 -1.33
C ASP A 127 10.44 -14.40 -0.01
N LYS A 128 9.98 -15.39 0.75
CA LYS A 128 9.42 -15.16 2.10
C LYS A 128 10.46 -14.58 3.04
N THR A 129 11.69 -15.12 3.07
CA THR A 129 12.77 -14.60 3.92
C THR A 129 13.11 -13.15 3.57
N PHE A 130 13.13 -12.83 2.27
CA PHE A 130 13.32 -11.46 1.81
C PHE A 130 12.19 -10.54 2.30
N ILE A 131 10.93 -10.93 2.12
CA ILE A 131 9.77 -10.15 2.57
C ILE A 131 9.77 -9.95 4.09
N HIS A 132 10.12 -10.97 4.88
CA HIS A 132 10.28 -10.81 6.33
C HIS A 132 11.33 -9.75 6.69
N SER A 133 12.44 -9.68 5.95
CA SER A 133 13.46 -8.64 6.15
C SER A 133 12.97 -7.24 5.77
N VAL A 134 12.06 -7.13 4.79
CA VAL A 134 11.43 -5.86 4.41
C VAL A 134 10.41 -5.46 5.47
N ILE A 135 9.56 -6.37 5.94
CA ILE A 135 8.58 -6.12 7.01
C ILE A 135 9.27 -5.68 8.31
N ALA A 136 10.43 -6.26 8.64
CA ALA A 136 11.19 -5.84 9.82
C ALA A 136 11.64 -4.36 9.75
N ARG A 137 11.87 -3.83 8.54
CA ARG A 137 12.22 -2.42 8.31
C ARG A 137 11.00 -1.52 8.04
N HIS A 138 9.95 -2.10 7.46
CA HIS A 138 8.71 -1.44 7.06
C HIS A 138 7.52 -2.29 7.51
N PRO A 139 7.15 -2.21 8.81
CA PRO A 139 6.02 -2.99 9.34
C PRO A 139 4.70 -2.68 8.64
N GLU A 140 4.58 -1.52 7.99
CA GLU A 140 3.45 -1.11 7.15
C GLU A 140 3.15 -2.12 6.05
N LEU A 141 4.17 -2.78 5.49
CA LEU A 141 4.02 -3.75 4.41
C LEU A 141 3.10 -4.91 4.80
N ALA A 142 3.19 -5.40 6.04
CA ALA A 142 2.35 -6.49 6.52
C ALA A 142 0.87 -6.09 6.53
N PHE A 143 0.55 -4.88 7.01
CA PHE A 143 -0.82 -4.37 7.02
C PHE A 143 -1.40 -4.23 5.61
N VAL A 144 -0.60 -3.72 4.66
CA VAL A 144 -1.05 -3.53 3.28
C VAL A 144 -1.23 -4.87 2.55
N GLN A 145 -0.33 -5.83 2.77
CA GLN A 145 -0.47 -7.19 2.22
C GLN A 145 -1.69 -7.94 2.76
N ASP A 146 -1.93 -7.85 4.07
CA ASP A 146 -3.10 -8.48 4.69
C ASP A 146 -4.39 -7.84 4.18
N ALA A 147 -4.43 -6.52 4.02
CA ALA A 147 -5.57 -5.80 3.48
C ALA A 147 -5.85 -6.12 2.00
N ASP A 148 -4.83 -6.18 1.14
CA ASP A 148 -4.97 -6.61 -0.27
C ASP A 148 -5.51 -8.04 -0.35
N ARG A 149 -4.96 -8.95 0.47
CA ARG A 149 -5.42 -10.34 0.54
C ARG A 149 -6.87 -10.45 1.01
N LEU A 150 -7.26 -9.66 2.02
CA LEU A 150 -8.65 -9.63 2.51
C LEU A 150 -9.62 -9.18 1.42
N ASP A 151 -9.24 -8.19 0.58
CA ASP A 151 -10.06 -7.76 -0.54
C ASP A 151 -10.20 -8.85 -1.61
N ALA A 152 -9.09 -9.52 -1.93
CA ALA A 152 -9.06 -10.59 -2.94
C ALA A 152 -9.86 -11.84 -2.53
N LEU A 153 -10.06 -12.09 -1.23
CA LEU A 153 -10.82 -13.23 -0.71
C LEU A 153 -12.34 -12.99 -0.63
N GLY A 154 -12.81 -11.75 -0.81
CA GLY A 154 -14.22 -11.40 -0.63
C GLY A 154 -14.73 -11.60 0.81
N PRO A 155 -16.06 -11.48 1.07
CA PRO A 155 -16.66 -11.47 2.43
C PRO A 155 -16.43 -12.70 3.31
N SER A 156 -15.65 -13.68 2.86
CA SER A 156 -15.45 -14.99 3.51
C SER A 156 -13.98 -15.29 3.83
N GLY A 157 -13.06 -14.32 3.75
CA GLY A 157 -11.63 -14.54 3.98
C GLY A 157 -11.21 -14.68 5.44
N GLN A 158 -11.34 -15.87 6.03
CA GLN A 158 -10.50 -16.28 7.16
C GLN A 158 -9.07 -16.47 6.65
N GLY A 159 -8.07 -15.77 7.20
CA GLY A 159 -6.74 -15.83 6.58
C GLY A 159 -5.55 -15.26 7.35
N GLY A 160 -5.29 -15.78 8.55
CA GLY A 160 -3.92 -15.92 9.06
C GLY A 160 -3.38 -14.71 9.82
N ALA A 161 -3.41 -14.83 11.14
CA ALA A 161 -2.76 -13.94 12.07
C ALA A 161 -1.28 -13.69 11.71
N LEU A 162 -0.84 -12.46 11.96
CA LEU A 162 0.55 -12.07 12.21
C LEU A 162 1.22 -13.07 13.17
N SER A 163 1.77 -14.17 12.65
CA SER A 163 2.68 -15.03 13.42
C SER A 163 4.10 -14.51 13.22
N ALA A 164 4.44 -13.50 14.02
CA ALA A 164 5.81 -13.24 14.40
C ALA A 164 6.25 -14.37 15.34
N SER A 165 7.24 -15.15 14.91
CA SER A 165 8.02 -16.08 15.75
C SER A 165 9.48 -15.68 15.64
#